data_AF-A0A9E4LP27-F1
#
_entry.id   AF-A0A9E4LP27-F1
#
_cell.length_a   1.000
_cell.length_b   1.000
_cell.length_c   1.000
_cell.angle_alpha   90.00
_cell.angle_beta   90.00
_cell.angle_gamma   90.00
#
_symmetry.space_group_name_H-M   'P 1'
#
loop_
_entity.id
_entity.type
_entity.pdbx_description
1 polymer ?
#
loop_
_entity_poly.entity_id
_entity_poly.type
_entity_poly.pdbx_seq_one_letter_code
_entity_poly.pdbx_strand_id
1 'polypeptide(L)'
;WRGRERRPLPERGAPDLVLCLALAHHVVIGRNVPLADFADWLAAFGADVIVEIVDRGDPMVERLLQNRRGQTVHYSDAAARAELAKRFGALEHETMSSGTRTLYHCRPR
;
A
#
# COMPACT_ATOMS: atom_id res chain seq x y z
N TRP A 1 -21.13 -10.58 -4.42
CA TRP A 1 -20.92 -11.94 -3.87
C TRP A 1 -20.49 -12.90 -4.99
N ARG A 2 -19.63 -13.89 -4.69
CA ARG A 2 -18.90 -14.78 -5.66
C ARG A 2 -17.92 -14.11 -6.65
N GLY A 3 -17.70 -12.80 -6.58
CA GLY A 3 -16.74 -12.10 -7.46
C GLY A 3 -17.14 -12.05 -8.94
N ARG A 4 -18.36 -12.48 -9.30
CA ARG A 4 -18.84 -12.55 -10.69
C ARG A 4 -19.56 -11.29 -11.16
N GLU A 5 -19.98 -10.44 -10.22
CA GLU A 5 -20.72 -9.22 -10.50
C GLU A 5 -19.83 -8.15 -11.16
N ARG A 6 -18.53 -8.18 -10.87
CA ARG A 6 -17.56 -7.25 -11.44
C ARG A 6 -16.22 -7.94 -11.58
N ARG A 7 -15.54 -7.70 -12.71
CA ARG A 7 -14.15 -8.12 -12.92
C ARG A 7 -13.24 -7.61 -11.79
N PRO A 8 -12.20 -8.35 -11.38
CA PRO A 8 -11.12 -7.84 -10.54
C PRO A 8 -10.55 -6.53 -11.09
N LEU A 9 -10.08 -5.63 -10.22
CA LEU A 9 -9.59 -4.30 -10.63
C LEU A 9 -8.52 -4.35 -11.75
N PRO A 10 -7.49 -5.22 -11.69
CA PRO A 10 -6.50 -5.33 -12.76
C PRO A 10 -7.09 -5.76 -14.11
N GLU A 11 -8.23 -6.44 -14.12
CA GLU A 11 -8.90 -6.90 -15.35
C GLU A 11 -9.87 -5.86 -15.93
N ARG A 12 -10.02 -4.69 -15.29
CA ARG A 12 -10.95 -3.64 -15.75
C ARG A 12 -10.36 -2.72 -16.81
N GLY A 13 -9.05 -2.72 -16.98
CA GLY A 13 -8.33 -1.91 -17.98
C GLY A 13 -6.83 -1.93 -17.74
N ALA A 14 -6.09 -1.23 -18.59
CA ALA A 14 -4.64 -1.01 -18.46
C ALA A 14 -4.42 0.48 -18.15
N PRO A 15 -4.43 0.89 -16.87
CA PRO A 15 -4.21 2.29 -16.52
C PRO A 15 -2.74 2.68 -16.75
N ASP A 16 -2.49 3.95 -17.07
CA ASP A 16 -1.13 4.49 -17.06
C ASP A 16 -0.66 4.87 -15.64
N LEU A 17 -1.61 5.13 -14.73
CA LEU A 17 -1.36 5.54 -13.34
C LEU A 17 -2.38 4.93 -12.37
N VAL A 18 -1.88 4.44 -11.24
CA VAL A 18 -2.67 3.98 -10.09
C VAL A 18 -2.43 4.90 -8.90
N LEU A 19 -3.52 5.39 -8.30
CA LEU A 19 -3.49 6.16 -7.05
C LEU A 19 -3.96 5.29 -5.89
N CYS A 20 -3.12 5.14 -4.89
CA CYS A 20 -3.34 4.32 -3.71
C CYS A 20 -3.09 5.14 -2.44
N LEU A 21 -3.96 6.12 -2.19
CA LEU A 21 -3.82 7.12 -1.14
C LEU A 21 -4.49 6.64 0.16
N ALA A 22 -3.74 6.67 1.25
CA ALA A 22 -4.09 6.18 2.58
C ALA A 22 -4.73 4.78 2.63
N LEU A 23 -4.56 3.94 1.60
CA LEU A 23 -5.27 2.64 1.53
C LEU A 23 -4.50 1.51 2.22
N ALA A 24 -3.17 1.55 2.19
CA ALA A 24 -2.31 0.42 2.61
C ALA A 24 -2.60 -0.03 4.05
N HIS A 25 -2.72 0.90 5.00
CA HIS A 25 -2.97 0.57 6.40
C HIS A 25 -4.34 -0.10 6.62
N HIS A 26 -5.37 0.26 5.84
CA HIS A 26 -6.68 -0.39 5.92
C HIS A 26 -6.65 -1.84 5.46
N VAL A 27 -5.86 -2.14 4.42
CA VAL A 27 -5.74 -3.48 3.85
C VAL A 27 -4.79 -4.33 4.69
N VAL A 28 -3.58 -3.85 4.95
CA VAL A 28 -2.54 -4.62 5.63
C VAL A 28 -2.89 -4.83 7.11
N ILE A 29 -3.23 -3.76 7.84
CA ILE A 29 -3.57 -3.86 9.27
C ILE A 29 -5.02 -4.31 9.43
N GLY A 30 -5.94 -3.61 8.76
CA GLY A 30 -7.38 -3.81 8.92
C GLY A 30 -7.92 -5.13 8.35
N ARG A 31 -7.21 -5.76 7.39
CA ARG A 31 -7.60 -7.05 6.80
C ARG A 31 -6.53 -8.14 6.92
N ASN A 32 -5.43 -7.88 7.62
CA ASN A 32 -4.33 -8.83 7.83
C ASN A 32 -3.75 -9.37 6.52
N VAL A 33 -3.66 -8.51 5.51
CA VAL A 33 -3.04 -8.83 4.22
C VAL A 33 -1.54 -8.58 4.33
N PRO A 34 -0.66 -9.51 3.95
CA PRO A 34 0.77 -9.26 3.93
C PRO A 34 1.13 -8.04 3.07
N LEU A 35 2.07 -7.22 3.56
CA LEU A 35 2.52 -6.03 2.83
C LEU A 35 3.15 -6.38 1.48
N ALA A 36 3.82 -7.54 1.40
CA ALA A 36 4.36 -8.11 0.17
C ALA A 36 3.26 -8.36 -0.87
N ASP A 37 2.20 -9.09 -0.50
CA ASP A 37 1.06 -9.38 -1.39
C ASP A 37 0.36 -8.10 -1.87
N PHE A 38 0.25 -7.10 -0.99
CA PHE A 38 -0.29 -5.79 -1.37
C PHE A 38 0.60 -5.08 -2.40
N ALA A 39 1.92 -5.12 -2.23
CA ALA A 39 2.86 -4.57 -3.19
C ALA A 39 2.87 -5.36 -4.52
N ASP A 40 2.74 -6.69 -4.49
CA ASP A 40 2.57 -7.53 -5.69
C ASP A 40 1.32 -7.12 -6.46
N TRP A 41 0.21 -6.91 -5.75
CA TRP A 41 -1.04 -6.48 -6.35
C TRP A 41 -0.94 -5.09 -7.01
N LEU A 42 -0.21 -4.15 -6.41
CA LEU A 42 0.05 -2.84 -7.03
C LEU A 42 0.93 -2.97 -8.29
N ALA A 43 1.98 -3.78 -8.24
CA ALA A 43 2.87 -3.99 -9.38
C ALA A 43 2.18 -4.71 -10.55
N ALA A 44 1.18 -5.56 -10.27
CA ALA A 44 0.43 -6.30 -11.29
C ALA A 44 -0.37 -5.41 -12.25
N PHE A 45 -0.58 -4.12 -11.95
CA PHE A 45 -1.19 -3.18 -12.89
C PHE A 45 -0.26 -2.79 -14.05
N GLY A 46 1.06 -2.98 -13.92
CA GLY A 46 2.02 -2.60 -14.95
C GLY A 46 2.08 -1.09 -15.25
N ALA A 47 1.66 -0.27 -14.28
CA ALA A 47 1.48 1.17 -14.39
C ALA A 47 2.37 1.91 -13.40
N ASP A 48 2.49 3.23 -13.56
CA ASP A 48 3.01 4.07 -12.49
C ASP A 48 2.08 3.97 -11.26
N VAL A 49 2.65 3.98 -10.06
CA VAL A 49 1.89 3.90 -8.82
C VAL A 49 2.29 5.05 -7.90
N ILE A 50 1.30 5.83 -7.45
CA ILE A 50 1.47 6.72 -6.31
C ILE A 50 0.80 6.07 -5.11
N VAL A 51 1.57 5.70 -4.10
CA VAL A 51 1.07 5.07 -2.88
C VAL A 51 1.44 5.90 -1.66
N GLU A 52 0.43 6.20 -0.83
CA GLU A 52 0.62 6.90 0.45
C GLU A 52 0.72 5.87 1.58
N ILE A 53 1.89 5.83 2.20
CA ILE A 53 2.16 5.01 3.38
C ILE A 53 2.00 5.90 4.60
N VAL A 54 1.09 5.48 5.48
CA VAL A 54 0.82 6.14 6.75
C VAL A 54 1.51 5.31 7.83
N ASP A 55 2.49 5.86 8.53
CA ASP A 55 3.32 5.13 9.49
C ASP A 55 2.62 4.97 10.87
N ARG A 56 3.21 4.16 11.76
CA ARG A 56 2.61 3.74 13.04
C ARG A 56 2.28 4.88 14.00
N GLY A 57 2.95 6.03 13.88
CA GLY A 57 2.67 7.21 14.71
C GLY A 57 1.48 8.06 14.24
N ASP A 58 0.83 7.71 13.12
CA ASP A 58 -0.39 8.42 12.70
C ASP A 58 -1.62 7.96 13.52
N PRO A 59 -2.50 8.87 13.96
CA PRO A 59 -3.68 8.53 14.77
C PRO A 59 -4.58 7.45 14.15
N MET A 60 -4.64 7.38 12.82
CA MET A 60 -5.43 6.38 12.12
C MET A 60 -4.83 4.98 12.26
N VAL A 61 -3.51 4.86 12.16
CA VAL A 61 -2.80 3.59 12.30
C VAL A 61 -2.82 3.11 13.74
N GLU A 62 -2.61 4.02 14.70
CA GLU A 62 -2.76 3.72 16.13
C GLU A 62 -4.14 3.13 16.43
N ARG A 63 -5.21 3.75 15.90
CA ARG A 63 -6.59 3.26 16.05
C ARG A 63 -6.78 1.86 15.47
N LEU A 64 -6.19 1.55 14.31
CA LEU A 64 -6.30 0.20 13.73
C LEU A 64 -5.53 -0.84 14.55
N LEU A 65 -4.35 -0.49 15.06
CA LEU A 65 -3.52 -1.38 15.88
C LEU A 65 -4.16 -1.69 17.23
N GLN A 66 -4.94 -0.77 17.80
CA GLN A 66 -5.71 -1.02 19.03
C GLN A 66 -6.68 -2.20 18.89
N ASN A 67 -7.17 -2.47 17.67
CA ASN A 67 -8.06 -3.61 17.37
C ASN A 67 -7.29 -4.91 17.04
N ARG A 68 -5.95 -4.91 17.16
CA ARG A 68 -5.04 -6.01 16.83
C ARG A 68 -4.16 -6.43 18.01
N ARG A 69 -4.60 -6.17 19.24
CA ARG A 69 -3.85 -6.52 20.47
C ARG A 69 -3.41 -7.99 20.45
N GLY A 70 -2.12 -8.22 20.70
CA GLY A 70 -1.53 -9.56 20.72
C GLY A 70 -1.14 -10.13 19.35
N GLN A 71 -1.34 -9.41 18.25
CA GLN A 71 -0.92 -9.82 16.91
C GLN A 71 0.26 -8.97 16.43
N THR A 72 1.27 -9.63 15.87
CA THR A 72 2.38 -8.94 15.21
C THR A 72 1.95 -8.53 13.81
N VAL A 73 1.82 -7.22 13.58
CA VAL A 73 1.55 -6.66 12.26
C VAL A 73 2.83 -6.04 11.71
N HIS A 74 3.37 -6.66 10.66
CA HIS A 74 4.58 -6.18 9.98
C HIS A 74 4.26 -5.03 9.03
N TYR A 75 4.14 -3.83 9.59
CA TYR A 75 3.79 -2.62 8.87
C TYR A 75 4.54 -1.42 9.44
N SER A 76 5.34 -0.80 8.57
CA SER A 76 6.07 0.45 8.78
C SER A 76 6.40 1.07 7.42
N ASP A 77 6.75 2.35 7.40
CA ASP A 77 7.27 3.01 6.19
C ASP A 77 8.48 2.26 5.58
N ALA A 78 9.46 1.90 6.42
CA ALA A 78 10.65 1.17 5.98
C ALA A 78 10.33 -0.21 5.37
N ALA A 79 9.36 -0.94 5.94
CA ALA A 79 8.91 -2.22 5.39
C ALA A 79 8.21 -2.02 4.04
N ALA A 80 7.38 -0.99 3.91
CA ALA A 80 6.70 -0.68 2.66
C ALA A 80 7.71 -0.31 1.56
N ARG A 81 8.67 0.57 1.87
CA ARG A 81 9.76 0.94 0.95
C ARG A 81 10.52 -0.30 0.47
N ALA A 82 10.86 -1.22 1.37
CA ALA A 82 11.57 -2.45 1.02
C ALA A 82 10.75 -3.35 0.09
N GLU A 83 9.44 -3.51 0.33
CA GLU A 83 8.58 -4.33 -0.54
C GLU A 83 8.31 -3.68 -1.90
N LEU A 84 8.18 -2.35 -1.96
CA LEU A 84 8.02 -1.60 -3.22
C LEU A 84 9.32 -1.67 -4.05
N ALA A 85 10.49 -1.46 -3.45
CA ALA A 85 11.77 -1.49 -4.15
C ALA A 85 12.11 -2.86 -4.77
N LYS A 86 11.55 -3.96 -4.25
CA LYS A 86 11.69 -5.30 -4.86
C LYS A 86 10.96 -5.41 -6.20
N ARG A 87 9.87 -4.66 -6.39
CA ARG A 87 8.91 -4.86 -7.50
C ARG A 87 8.98 -3.77 -8.56
N PHE A 88 9.31 -2.55 -8.18
CA PHE A 88 9.40 -1.40 -9.09
C PHE A 88 10.85 -1.13 -9.53
N GLY A 89 11.01 -0.46 -10.68
CA GLY A 89 12.33 -0.13 -11.25
C GLY A 89 12.92 1.16 -10.70
N ALA A 90 12.05 2.12 -10.36
CA ALA A 90 12.43 3.36 -9.70
C ALA A 90 11.43 3.72 -8.59
N LEU A 91 11.94 4.36 -7.55
CA LEU A 91 11.18 4.74 -6.37
C LEU A 91 11.60 6.15 -5.92
N GLU A 92 10.73 7.13 -6.12
CA GLU A 92 10.84 8.47 -5.55
C GLU A 92 9.90 8.57 -4.34
N HIS A 93 10.25 9.40 -3.36
CA HIS A 93 9.40 9.56 -2.18
C HIS A 93 9.49 10.95 -1.56
N GLU A 94 8.41 11.35 -0.91
CA GLU A 94 8.32 12.61 -0.18
C GLU A 94 7.59 12.38 1.15
N THR A 95 8.24 12.73 2.25
CA THR A 95 7.60 12.77 3.56
C THR A 95 6.74 14.03 3.66
N MET A 96 5.47 13.85 3.98
CA MET A 96 4.53 14.95 4.13
C MET A 96 4.83 15.78 5.39
N SER A 97 4.30 17.00 5.44
CA SER A 97 4.46 17.91 6.60
C SER A 97 3.94 17.35 7.93
N SER A 98 3.09 16.32 7.90
CA SER A 98 2.65 15.60 9.10
C SER A 98 3.76 14.77 9.76
N GLY A 99 4.84 14.46 9.05
CA GLY A 99 5.97 13.66 9.54
C GLY A 99 5.68 12.15 9.68
N THR A 100 4.41 11.74 9.59
CA THR A 100 3.97 10.34 9.75
C THR A 100 3.47 9.72 8.45
N ARG A 101 3.57 10.44 7.33
CA ARG A 101 3.05 10.01 6.04
C ARG A 101 4.08 10.23 4.95
N THR A 102 4.21 9.25 4.08
CA THR A 102 5.14 9.28 2.95
C THR A 102 4.38 8.94 1.68
N LEU A 103 4.51 9.79 0.66
CA LEU A 103 4.10 9.46 -0.70
C LEU A 103 5.26 8.79 -1.41
N TYR A 104 4.99 7.68 -2.09
CA TYR A 104 5.93 7.01 -2.98
C TYR A 104 5.42 7.08 -4.41
N HIS A 105 6.25 7.55 -5.34
CA HIS A 105 6.05 7.36 -6.77
C HIS A 105 6.91 6.18 -7.24
N CYS A 106 6.24 5.11 -7.65
CA CYS A 106 6.83 3.87 -8.09
C CYS A 106 6.66 3.75 -9.60
N ARG A 107 7.76 3.60 -10.35
CA ARG A 107 7.71 3.36 -11.80
C ARG A 107 7.95 1.88 -12.09
N PRO A 108 7.18 1.25 -12.99
CA PRO A 108 7.36 -0.14 -13.37
C PRO A 108 8.75 -0.37 -13.99
N ARG A 109 9.15 -1.65 -14.08
CA ARG A 109 10.42 -2.05 -14.69
C ARG A 109 10.34 -2.08 -16.21
#